data_AF-A0A485A4U5-F1
#
_entry.id   AF-A0A485A4U5-F1
#
_cell.length_a   1.000
_cell.length_b   1.000
_cell.length_c   1.000
_cell.angle_alpha   90.00
_cell.angle_beta   90.00
_cell.angle_gamma   90.00
#
_symmetry.space_group_name_H-M   'P 1'
#
loop_
_entity.id
_entity.type
_entity.pdbx_description
1 polymer ?
#
loop_
_entity_poly.entity_id
_entity_poly.type
_entity_poly.pdbx_seq_one_letter_code
_entity_poly.pdbx_strand_id
1 'polypeptide(L)'
;MKIKSNRLKRKAPHLTITCDLPIFKPFITLLANVIERHPKVFSITLNYSNADYTAETGGYRPVEIRLERKQGNHWHICYVTEFTYMATPFGQESTYAIDFDFSRELGISLV
;
A
#
# COMPACT_ATOMS: atom_id res chain seq x y z
N MET A 1 19.28 49.03 15.40
CA MET A 1 19.56 47.63 15.79
C MET A 1 18.73 46.70 14.90
N LYS A 2 19.35 46.01 13.92
CA LYS A 2 18.62 45.09 13.01
C LYS A 2 18.71 43.66 13.56
N ILE A 3 17.61 43.17 14.13
CA ILE A 3 17.50 41.78 14.59
C ILE A 3 17.35 40.89 13.35
N LYS A 4 18.40 40.15 12.99
CA LYS A 4 18.31 39.12 11.95
C LYS A 4 17.57 37.92 12.54
N SER A 5 16.32 37.72 12.13
CA SER A 5 15.55 36.51 12.43
C SER A 5 16.19 35.34 11.69
N ASN A 6 17.06 34.58 12.37
CA ASN A 6 17.48 33.27 11.91
C ASN A 6 16.32 32.28 12.10
N ARG A 7 15.37 32.26 11.16
CA ARG A 7 14.48 31.10 11.00
C ARG A 7 15.36 29.92 10.60
N LEU A 8 15.70 29.08 11.58
CA LEU A 8 16.22 27.73 11.35
C LEU A 8 15.32 27.09 10.29
N LYS A 9 15.88 26.80 9.11
CA LYS A 9 15.17 26.05 8.07
C LYS A 9 14.88 24.68 8.68
N ARG A 10 13.64 24.45 9.12
CA ARG A 10 13.19 23.13 9.57
C ARG A 10 13.50 22.15 8.43
N LYS A 11 14.42 21.21 8.67
CA LYS A 11 14.72 20.12 7.74
C LYS A 11 13.40 19.41 7.48
N ALA A 12 13.05 19.20 6.21
CA ALA A 12 11.81 18.50 5.87
C ALA A 12 11.82 17.14 6.60
N PRO A 13 10.70 16.75 7.25
CA PRO A 13 10.65 15.48 7.95
C PRO A 13 10.92 14.34 6.95
N HIS A 14 11.80 13.43 7.32
CA HIS A 14 12.11 12.24 6.53
C HIS A 14 10.83 11.42 6.34
N LEU A 15 10.65 10.84 5.14
CA LEU A 15 9.52 9.94 4.86
C LEU A 15 9.71 8.64 5.65
N THR A 16 8.69 8.28 6.43
CA THR A 16 8.68 7.01 7.18
C THR A 16 7.49 6.20 6.70
N ILE A 17 7.70 4.92 6.37
CA ILE A 17 6.65 3.97 6.00
C ILE A 17 6.67 2.84 7.02
N THR A 18 5.55 2.56 7.66
CA THR A 18 5.40 1.48 8.64
C THR A 18 4.39 0.43 8.18
N CYS A 19 4.57 -0.79 8.68
CA CYS A 19 3.69 -1.94 8.51
C CYS A 19 3.81 -2.80 9.77
N ASP A 20 2.74 -3.49 10.15
CA ASP A 20 2.72 -4.32 11.35
C ASP A 20 3.42 -5.69 11.14
N LEU A 21 3.80 -5.98 9.88
CA LEU A 21 4.64 -7.12 9.53
C LEU A 21 6.01 -6.67 8.99
N PRO A 22 7.04 -7.54 9.10
CA PRO A 22 8.33 -7.30 8.46
C PRO A 22 8.16 -7.09 6.95
N ILE A 23 8.63 -5.95 6.45
CA ILE A 23 8.58 -5.60 5.03
C ILE A 23 10.00 -5.40 4.47
N PHE A 24 10.22 -5.88 3.25
CA PHE A 24 11.54 -5.82 2.62
C PHE A 24 11.86 -4.41 2.10
N LYS A 25 13.13 -3.99 2.22
CA LYS A 25 13.60 -2.65 1.81
C LYS A 25 13.26 -2.27 0.36
N PRO A 26 13.34 -3.16 -0.65
CA PRO A 26 12.96 -2.82 -2.02
C PRO A 26 11.50 -2.39 -2.14
N PHE A 27 10.60 -3.07 -1.41
CA PHE A 27 9.18 -2.72 -1.41
C PHE A 27 8.94 -1.34 -0.77
N ILE A 28 9.59 -1.05 0.36
CA ILE A 28 9.55 0.28 0.98
C ILE A 28 10.01 1.37 -0.01
N THR A 29 11.09 1.11 -0.74
CA THR A 29 11.65 2.07 -1.71
C THR A 29 10.68 2.33 -2.86
N LEU A 30 10.02 1.28 -3.37
CA LEU A 30 8.98 1.41 -4.39
C LEU A 30 7.82 2.29 -3.91
N LEU A 31 7.30 2.01 -2.70
CA LEU A 31 6.19 2.78 -2.12
C LEU A 31 6.59 4.23 -1.82
N ALA A 32 7.83 4.47 -1.38
CA ALA A 32 8.36 5.82 -1.16
C ALA A 32 8.35 6.65 -2.46
N ASN A 33 8.83 6.08 -3.56
CA ASN A 33 8.81 6.73 -4.88
C ASN A 33 7.38 7.06 -5.35
N VAL A 34 6.39 6.22 -5.01
CA VAL A 34 4.97 6.52 -5.27
C VAL A 34 4.53 7.72 -4.42
N ILE A 35 4.73 7.68 -3.10
CA ILE A 35 4.30 8.73 -2.17
C ILE A 35 4.89 10.09 -2.55
N GLU A 36 6.18 10.13 -2.88
CA GLU A 36 6.88 11.38 -3.21
C GLU A 36 6.35 12.05 -4.49
N ARG A 37 5.77 11.27 -5.42
CA ARG A 37 5.09 11.79 -6.62
C ARG A 37 3.73 12.43 -6.30
N HIS A 38 3.18 12.18 -5.10
CA HIS A 38 1.87 12.65 -4.68
C HIS A 38 1.92 13.41 -3.33
N PRO A 39 2.67 14.53 -3.22
CA PRO A 39 2.98 15.16 -1.92
C PRO A 39 1.77 15.77 -1.18
N LYS A 40 0.65 16.00 -1.88
CA LYS A 40 -0.55 16.65 -1.34
C LYS A 40 -1.65 15.68 -0.92
N VAL A 41 -1.45 14.37 -1.07
CA VAL A 41 -2.46 13.37 -0.74
C VAL A 41 -2.27 12.87 0.70
N PHE A 42 -3.35 12.37 1.28
CA PHE A 42 -3.37 11.78 2.61
C PHE A 42 -3.58 10.26 2.58
N SER A 43 -3.90 9.71 1.42
CA SER A 43 -4.02 8.28 1.20
C SER A 43 -3.76 7.94 -0.25
N ILE A 44 -3.30 6.72 -0.49
CA ILE A 44 -3.03 6.17 -1.82
C ILE A 44 -3.55 4.73 -1.83
N THR A 45 -4.36 4.40 -2.83
CA THR A 45 -4.71 3.01 -3.14
C THR A 45 -4.04 2.65 -4.45
N LEU A 46 -3.18 1.62 -4.41
CA LEU A 46 -2.47 1.11 -5.58
C LEU A 46 -3.14 -0.17 -6.04
N ASN A 47 -3.55 -0.20 -7.30
CA ASN A 47 -4.13 -1.36 -7.95
C ASN A 47 -3.18 -1.85 -9.04
N TYR A 48 -2.63 -3.04 -8.86
CA TYR A 48 -1.82 -3.74 -9.85
C TYR A 48 -2.66 -4.87 -10.42
N SER A 49 -3.13 -4.72 -11.66
CA SER A 49 -3.89 -5.74 -12.37
C SER A 49 -3.16 -6.15 -13.65
N ASN A 50 -3.40 -7.39 -14.08
CA ASN A 50 -2.96 -7.89 -15.37
C ASN A 50 -4.19 -8.17 -16.21
N ALA A 51 -4.27 -7.56 -17.41
CA ALA A 51 -5.40 -7.76 -18.32
C ALA A 51 -5.51 -9.21 -18.82
N ASP A 52 -4.39 -9.95 -18.84
CA ASP A 52 -4.35 -11.35 -19.25
C ASP A 52 -4.66 -12.31 -18.09
N TYR A 53 -4.89 -11.79 -16.88
CA TYR A 53 -5.30 -12.63 -15.76
C TYR A 53 -6.76 -13.06 -15.92
N THR A 54 -6.96 -14.35 -16.15
CA THR A 54 -8.29 -14.97 -16.20
C THR A 54 -8.35 -16.14 -15.23
N ALA A 55 -9.56 -16.60 -14.96
CA ALA A 55 -9.78 -17.74 -14.09
C ALA A 55 -9.39 -19.07 -14.76
N GLU A 56 -9.41 -19.12 -16.09
CA GLU A 56 -9.12 -20.30 -16.90
C GLU A 56 -7.63 -20.41 -17.22
N THR A 57 -6.98 -19.30 -17.58
CA THR A 57 -5.57 -19.30 -18.01
C THR A 57 -4.61 -18.85 -16.90
N GLY A 58 -5.15 -18.36 -15.78
CA GLY A 58 -4.34 -17.78 -14.71
C GLY A 58 -3.58 -16.54 -15.18
N GLY A 59 -2.40 -16.30 -14.59
CA GLY A 59 -1.57 -15.12 -14.82
C GLY A 59 -1.18 -14.45 -13.50
N TYR A 60 -0.61 -13.25 -13.57
CA TYR A 60 -0.35 -12.43 -12.38
C TYR A 60 -1.66 -11.99 -11.73
N ARG A 61 -1.87 -12.43 -10.49
CA ARG A 61 -3.06 -12.07 -9.71
C ARG A 61 -3.11 -10.56 -9.43
N PRO A 62 -4.31 -9.95 -9.43
CA PRO A 62 -4.47 -8.58 -9.05
C PRO A 62 -4.09 -8.35 -7.58
N VAL A 63 -3.41 -7.25 -7.30
CA VAL A 63 -3.03 -6.84 -5.94
C VAL A 63 -3.49 -5.41 -5.69
N GLU A 64 -4.16 -5.20 -4.56
CA GLU A 64 -4.46 -3.87 -4.04
C GLU A 64 -3.65 -3.59 -2.76
N ILE A 65 -3.07 -2.38 -2.67
CA ILE A 65 -2.33 -1.91 -1.50
C ILE A 65 -2.88 -0.55 -1.08
N ARG A 66 -3.24 -0.40 0.19
CA ARG A 66 -3.67 0.88 0.76
C ARG A 66 -2.60 1.46 1.68
N LEU A 67 -2.30 2.73 1.45
CA LEU A 67 -1.41 3.54 2.27
C LEU A 67 -2.17 4.73 2.82
N GLU A 68 -1.94 5.06 4.09
CA GLU A 68 -2.49 6.27 4.71
C GLU A 68 -1.42 7.08 5.43
N ARG A 69 -1.50 8.39 5.21
CA ARG A 69 -0.65 9.38 5.86
C ARG A 69 -1.18 9.60 7.27
N LYS A 70 -0.32 9.37 8.25
CA LYS A 70 -0.52 9.77 9.64
C LYS A 70 0.00 11.21 9.83
N GLN A 71 0.56 11.54 10.99
CA GLN A 71 1.08 12.88 11.23
C GLN A 71 2.37 13.14 10.44
N GLY A 72 2.48 14.33 9.83
CA GLY A 72 3.69 14.75 9.13
C GLY A 72 3.97 13.94 7.87
N ASN A 73 5.18 13.40 7.72
CA ASN A 73 5.58 12.53 6.58
C ASN A 73 5.59 11.05 6.98
N HIS A 74 4.78 10.66 7.95
CA HIS A 74 4.64 9.25 8.34
C HIS A 74 3.47 8.63 7.59
N TRP A 75 3.71 7.49 6.98
CA TRP A 75 2.76 6.69 6.22
C TRP A 75 2.70 5.29 6.79
N HIS A 76 1.53 4.67 6.69
CA HIS A 76 1.28 3.32 7.16
C HIS A 76 0.62 2.50 6.06
N ILE A 77 1.05 1.26 5.89
CA ILE A 77 0.38 0.27 5.03
C ILE A 77 -0.84 -0.24 5.79
N CYS A 78 -2.03 0.08 5.32
CA CYS A 78 -3.29 -0.31 5.96
C CYS A 78 -3.68 -1.74 5.60
N TYR A 79 -3.58 -2.09 4.31
CA TYR A 79 -3.80 -3.45 3.87
C TYR A 79 -3.04 -3.79 2.58
N VAL A 80 -2.85 -5.08 2.37
CA VAL A 80 -2.36 -5.68 1.12
C VAL A 80 -3.25 -6.88 0.81
N THR A 81 -3.95 -6.82 -0.31
CA THR A 81 -4.91 -7.85 -0.72
C THR A 81 -4.54 -8.37 -2.11
N GLU A 82 -4.33 -9.68 -2.23
CA GLU A 82 -4.24 -10.39 -3.50
C GLU A 82 -5.61 -10.99 -3.84
N PHE A 83 -6.09 -10.76 -5.06
CA PHE A 83 -7.34 -11.31 -5.56
C PHE A 83 -7.12 -12.53 -6.44
N THR A 84 -8.02 -13.50 -6.39
CA THR A 84 -8.02 -14.68 -7.25
C THR A 84 -9.45 -15.01 -7.68
N TYR A 85 -9.59 -15.87 -8.67
CA TYR A 85 -10.87 -16.51 -8.97
C TYR A 85 -11.06 -17.80 -8.18
N MET A 86 -12.30 -18.04 -7.72
CA MET A 86 -12.75 -19.31 -7.15
C MET A 86 -13.93 -19.83 -7.96
N ALA A 87 -13.96 -21.14 -8.21
CA ALA A 87 -15.11 -21.79 -8.84
C ALA A 87 -16.30 -21.88 -7.86
N THR A 88 -17.48 -21.50 -8.34
CA THR A 88 -18.76 -21.58 -7.63
C THR A 88 -19.75 -22.41 -8.46
N PRO A 89 -20.88 -22.85 -7.87
CA PRO A 89 -21.95 -23.49 -8.65
C PRO A 89 -22.54 -22.62 -9.77
N PHE A 90 -22.27 -21.31 -9.76
CA PHE A 90 -22.81 -20.35 -10.72
C PHE A 90 -21.76 -19.79 -11.70
N GLY A 91 -20.52 -20.27 -11.64
CA GLY A 91 -19.43 -19.81 -12.50
C GLY A 91 -18.13 -19.57 -11.73
N GLN A 92 -17.41 -18.52 -12.08
CA GLN A 92 -16.20 -18.10 -11.37
C GLN A 92 -16.38 -16.69 -10.81
N GLU A 93 -16.01 -16.52 -9.56
CA GLU A 93 -16.14 -15.26 -8.84
C GLU A 93 -14.78 -14.81 -8.31
N SER A 94 -14.53 -13.50 -8.34
CA SER A 94 -13.33 -12.91 -7.75
C SER A 94 -13.46 -12.91 -6.23
N THR A 95 -12.42 -13.39 -5.55
CA THR A 95 -12.29 -13.43 -4.09
C THR A 95 -10.88 -13.03 -3.67
N TYR A 96 -10.64 -12.85 -2.38
CA TYR A 96 -9.29 -12.61 -1.84
C TYR A 96 -8.57 -13.94 -1.60
N ALA A 97 -7.38 -14.10 -2.19
CA ALA A 97 -6.50 -15.24 -1.89
C ALA A 97 -5.71 -14.99 -0.60
N ILE A 98 -5.16 -13.79 -0.50
CA ILE A 98 -4.36 -13.32 0.63
C ILE A 98 -4.90 -11.94 0.98
N ASP A 99 -5.23 -11.72 2.24
CA ASP A 99 -5.66 -10.41 2.75
C ASP A 99 -4.99 -10.14 4.08
N PHE A 100 -4.06 -9.18 4.09
CA PHE A 100 -3.49 -8.64 5.31
C PHE A 100 -4.17 -7.30 5.59
N ASP A 101 -5.14 -7.28 6.51
CA ASP A 101 -5.79 -6.06 6.98
C ASP A 101 -5.23 -5.64 8.34
N PHE A 102 -4.24 -4.76 8.29
CA PHE A 102 -3.55 -4.23 9.47
C PHE A 102 -4.45 -3.26 10.25
N SER A 103 -5.48 -2.68 9.63
CA SER A 103 -6.44 -1.83 10.34
C SER A 103 -7.33 -2.61 11.31
N ARG A 104 -7.47 -3.92 11.10
CA ARG A 104 -8.27 -4.83 11.93
C ARG A 104 -7.43 -5.84 12.70
N GLU A 105 -6.10 -5.78 12.59
CA GLU A 105 -5.17 -6.78 13.12
C GLU A 105 -5.49 -8.22 12.64
N LEU A 106 -6.05 -8.36 11.44
CA LEU A 106 -6.49 -9.64 10.87
C LEU A 106 -5.65 -9.97 9.62
N GLY A 107 -5.13 -11.19 9.58
CA GLY A 107 -4.52 -11.77 8.38
C GLY A 107 -5.26 -13.03 7.97
N ILE A 108 -5.78 -13.07 6.75
CA ILE A 108 -6.47 -14.23 6.19
C ILE A 108 -5.71 -14.70 4.95
N SER A 109 -5.44 -16.01 4.88
CA SER A 109 -4.95 -16.67 3.68
C SER A 109 -5.88 -17.82 3.39
N LEU A 110 -6.41 -17.88 2.17
CA LEU A 110 -7.04 -19.09 1.67
C LEU A 110 -5.92 -20.05 1.29
N VAL A 111 -5.65 -21.03 2.17
CA VAL A 111 -4.77 -22.17 1.90
C VAL A 111 -5.62 -23.36 1.46
#